data_AF-A0A0J1BQ55-F1
#
_entry.id   AF-A0A0J1BQ55-F1
#
_cell.length_a   1.000
_cell.length_b   1.000
_cell.length_c   1.000
_cell.angle_alpha   90.00
_cell.angle_beta   90.00
_cell.angle_gamma   90.00
#
_symmetry.space_group_name_H-M   'P 1'
#
loop_
_entity.id
_entity.type
_entity.pdbx_description
1 polymer ?
#
loop_
_entity_poly.entity_id
_entity_poly.type
_entity_poly.pdbx_seq_one_letter_code
_entity_poly.pdbx_strand_id
1 'polypeptide(L)'
;MTDLQCPATAVLLDDAAAPPPWTARLRVAERFTARDEAELTALVEDAADLFRGETFVVAAPAGDIEEALRRRGVVGRAPAVVEVDSAGWRSRPAP
;
A
#
# COMPACT_ATOMS: atom_id res chain seq x y z
N MET A 1 11.93 1.89 -25.62
CA MET A 1 10.76 1.09 -25.21
C MET A 1 10.39 1.57 -23.82
N THR A 2 9.32 2.33 -23.67
CA THR A 2 8.82 2.71 -22.36
C THR A 2 8.29 1.44 -21.72
N ASP A 3 9.03 0.91 -20.75
CA ASP A 3 8.61 -0.26 -19.99
C ASP A 3 7.24 0.09 -19.38
N LEU A 4 6.21 -0.65 -19.80
CA LEU A 4 4.83 -0.52 -19.38
C LEU A 4 4.67 -1.06 -17.96
N GLN A 5 5.43 -0.52 -17.01
CA GLN A 5 5.26 -0.84 -15.62
C GLN A 5 4.06 -0.05 -15.13
N CYS A 6 2.88 -0.65 -15.26
CA CYS A 6 1.68 -0.16 -14.60
C CYS A 6 1.90 -0.34 -13.09
N PRO A 7 2.14 0.74 -12.31
CA PRO A 7 2.30 0.60 -10.87
C PRO A 7 1.02 0.05 -10.27
N ALA A 8 1.15 -0.80 -9.25
CA ALA A 8 0.01 -1.17 -8.43
C ALA A 8 -0.23 -0.07 -7.39
N THR A 9 -1.48 0.13 -6.99
CA THR A 9 -1.83 1.06 -5.91
C THR A 9 -2.11 0.28 -4.63
N ALA A 10 -1.27 0.44 -3.61
CA ALA A 10 -1.49 -0.12 -2.29
C ALA A 10 -2.09 0.94 -1.36
N VAL A 11 -3.18 0.58 -0.68
CA VAL A 11 -3.79 1.38 0.37
C VAL A 11 -3.46 0.76 1.72
N LEU A 12 -2.63 1.44 2.51
CA LEU A 12 -2.18 0.98 3.81
C LEU A 12 -3.11 1.56 4.88
N LEU A 13 -3.77 0.67 5.63
CA LEU A 13 -4.75 1.06 6.65
C LEU A 13 -4.32 0.51 8.01
N ASP A 14 -4.55 1.32 9.05
CA ASP A 14 -4.40 0.87 10.41
C ASP A 14 -5.47 -0.19 10.72
N ASP A 15 -5.06 -1.37 11.18
CA ASP A 15 -5.96 -2.50 11.48
C ASP A 15 -6.79 -2.26 12.74
N ALA A 16 -6.35 -1.36 13.62
CA ALA A 16 -7.06 -0.94 14.82
C ALA A 16 -8.05 0.22 14.57
N ALA A 17 -7.96 0.89 13.41
CA ALA A 17 -8.79 2.05 13.09
C ALA A 17 -9.89 1.73 12.07
N ALA A 18 -10.99 2.48 12.15
CA ALA A 18 -12.01 2.41 11.12
C ALA A 18 -11.45 2.93 9.78
N PRO A 19 -11.66 2.22 8.66
CA PRO A 19 -11.20 2.67 7.36
C PRO A 19 -11.89 3.98 6.98
N PRO A 20 -11.16 4.96 6.41
CA PRO A 20 -11.76 6.21 5.97
C PRO A 20 -12.89 6.00 4.94
N PRO A 21 -13.93 6.85 4.91
CA PRO A 21 -15.09 6.66 4.03
C PRO A 21 -14.76 6.71 2.53
N TRP A 22 -13.66 7.35 2.14
CA TRP A 22 -13.23 7.37 0.74
C TRP A 22 -12.72 6.00 0.26
N THR A 23 -12.23 5.15 1.16
CA THR A 23 -11.76 3.80 0.80
C THR A 23 -12.90 2.90 0.31
N ALA A 24 -14.13 3.16 0.76
CA ALA A 24 -15.34 2.47 0.30
C ALA A 24 -15.67 2.76 -1.18
N ARG A 25 -15.10 3.83 -1.76
CA ARG A 25 -15.29 4.21 -3.17
C ARG A 25 -14.24 3.61 -4.10
N LEU A 26 -13.21 2.97 -3.54
CA LEU A 26 -12.16 2.35 -4.32
C LEU A 26 -12.61 1.01 -4.89
N ARG A 27 -12.20 0.75 -6.13
CA ARG A 27 -12.28 -0.59 -6.71
C ARG A 27 -11.10 -1.41 -6.21
N VAL A 28 -11.28 -2.04 -5.06
CA VAL A 28 -10.28 -2.90 -4.42
C VAL A 28 -10.34 -4.30 -5.05
N ALA A 29 -9.23 -4.75 -5.64
CA ALA A 29 -9.07 -6.09 -6.16
C ALA A 29 -8.97 -7.11 -5.01
N GLU A 30 -8.13 -6.84 -4.01
CA GLU A 30 -7.94 -7.72 -2.85
C GLU A 30 -7.57 -6.96 -1.56
N ARG A 31 -7.82 -7.59 -0.41
CA ARG A 31 -7.50 -7.08 0.92
C ARG A 31 -6.63 -8.07 1.69
N PHE A 32 -5.53 -7.59 2.23
CA PHE A 32 -4.57 -8.37 3.02
C PHE A 32 -4.47 -7.81 4.44
N THR A 33 -3.93 -8.62 5.34
CA THR A 33 -3.59 -8.23 6.70
C THR A 33 -2.15 -8.65 6.99
N ALA A 34 -1.35 -7.74 7.52
CA ALA A 34 0.00 -8.01 7.98
C ALA A 34 0.10 -7.78 9.49
N ARG A 35 0.96 -8.53 10.16
CA ARG A 35 1.14 -8.48 11.62
C ARG A 35 2.33 -7.64 12.05
N ASP A 36 3.27 -7.41 11.15
CA ASP A 36 4.49 -6.64 11.37
C ASP A 36 4.98 -5.97 10.08
N GLU A 37 5.99 -5.09 10.20
CA GLU A 37 6.58 -4.36 9.08
C GLU A 37 7.17 -5.25 7.97
N ALA A 38 7.74 -6.41 8.33
CA ALA A 38 8.39 -7.29 7.37
C ALA A 38 7.36 -8.05 6.53
N GLU A 39 6.31 -8.57 7.18
CA GLU A 39 5.17 -9.19 6.52
C GLU A 39 4.43 -8.17 5.65
N LEU A 40 4.21 -6.95 6.16
CA LEU A 40 3.60 -5.84 5.41
C LEU A 40 4.37 -5.55 4.12
N THR A 41 5.69 -5.45 4.24
CA THR A 41 6.58 -5.23 3.10
C THR A 41 6.43 -6.32 2.06
N ALA A 42 6.61 -7.58 2.48
CA ALA A 42 6.61 -8.72 1.58
C ALA A 42 5.25 -8.82 0.85
N LEU A 43 4.15 -8.64 1.59
CA LEU A 43 2.81 -8.63 1.01
C LEU A 43 2.62 -7.51 -0.01
N VAL A 44 3.09 -6.30 0.28
CA VAL A 44 2.96 -5.17 -0.65
C VAL A 44 3.78 -5.40 -1.92
N GLU A 45 5.00 -5.93 -1.81
CA GLU A 45 5.87 -6.23 -2.96
C GLU A 45 5.29 -7.37 -3.81
N ASP A 46 4.90 -8.49 -3.18
CA ASP A 46 4.29 -9.63 -3.87
C ASP A 46 2.95 -9.25 -4.53
N ALA A 47 2.09 -8.50 -3.82
CA ALA A 47 0.82 -8.03 -4.34
C ALA A 47 1.01 -7.01 -5.47
N ALA A 48 2.02 -6.14 -5.41
CA ALA A 48 2.27 -5.19 -6.48
C ALA A 48 2.60 -5.87 -7.81
N ASP A 49 3.29 -7.01 -7.76
CA ASP A 49 3.57 -7.80 -8.95
C ASP A 49 2.32 -8.50 -9.51
N LEU A 50 1.40 -8.92 -8.65
CA LEU A 50 0.15 -9.58 -9.04
C LEU A 50 -0.94 -8.61 -9.52
N PHE A 51 -1.05 -7.43 -8.91
CA PHE A 51 -2.13 -6.45 -9.10
C PHE A 51 -1.68 -5.20 -9.87
N ARG A 52 -0.83 -5.39 -10.89
CA ARG A 52 -0.30 -4.29 -11.71
C ARG A 52 -1.41 -3.46 -12.34
N GLY A 53 -1.43 -2.16 -12.05
CA GLY A 53 -2.48 -1.24 -12.51
C GLY A 53 -3.81 -1.35 -11.76
N GLU A 54 -3.89 -2.18 -10.71
CA GLU A 54 -5.06 -2.34 -9.85
C GLU A 54 -4.80 -1.75 -8.45
N THR A 55 -5.85 -1.72 -7.61
CA THR A 55 -5.77 -1.25 -6.23
C THR A 55 -5.99 -2.40 -5.26
N PHE A 56 -5.11 -2.56 -4.29
CA PHE A 56 -5.28 -3.50 -3.18
C PHE A 56 -5.12 -2.78 -1.84
N VAL A 57 -5.60 -3.41 -0.77
CA VAL A 57 -5.53 -2.86 0.59
C VAL A 57 -4.69 -3.78 1.45
N VAL A 58 -3.82 -3.22 2.29
CA VAL A 58 -3.15 -3.97 3.36
C VAL A 58 -3.45 -3.29 4.69
N ALA A 59 -4.06 -4.05 5.60
CA ALA A 59 -4.26 -3.62 6.98
C ALA A 59 -3.10 -4.10 7.85
N ALA A 60 -2.52 -3.22 8.66
CA ALA A 60 -1.42 -3.53 9.57
C ALA A 60 -1.41 -2.52 10.73
N PRO A 61 -0.70 -2.79 11.83
CA PRO A 61 -0.56 -1.81 12.91
C PRO A 61 0.04 -0.49 12.40
N ALA A 62 -0.50 0.65 12.82
CA ALA A 62 -0.04 1.96 12.34
C ALA A 62 1.47 2.19 12.48
N GLY A 63 2.08 1.71 13.56
CA GLY A 63 3.53 1.83 13.78
C GLY A 63 4.36 1.06 12.76
N ASP A 64 3.91 -0.13 12.35
CA ASP A 64 4.56 -0.93 11.32
C ASP A 64 4.40 -0.30 9.93
N ILE A 65 3.26 0.32 9.65
CA ILE A 65 3.03 1.08 8.41
C ILE A 65 3.99 2.28 8.34
N GLU A 66 4.09 3.06 9.40
CA GLU A 66 5.01 4.20 9.47
C GLU A 66 6.48 3.77 9.33
N GLU A 67 6.86 2.66 9.98
CA GLU A 67 8.18 2.07 9.85
C GLU A 67 8.47 1.63 8.41
N ALA A 68 7.51 0.92 7.77
CA ALA A 68 7.64 0.45 6.40
C ALA A 68 7.84 1.62 5.42
N LEU A 69 7.02 2.66 5.53
CA LEU A 69 7.10 3.86 4.72
C LEU A 69 8.45 4.56 4.89
N ARG A 70 8.89 4.74 6.14
CA ARG A 70 10.16 5.39 6.47
C ARG A 70 11.36 4.65 5.89
N ARG A 71 11.39 3.31 5.99
CA ARG A 71 12.48 2.48 5.42
C ARG A 71 12.59 2.60 3.90
N ARG A 72 11.48 2.93 3.24
CA ARG A 72 11.40 3.10 1.78
C ARG A 72 11.51 4.56 1.35
N GLY A 73 11.84 5.46 2.28
CA GLY A 73 11.99 6.89 2.02
C GLY A 73 10.67 7.61 1.72
N VAL A 74 9.53 6.99 2.04
CA VAL A 74 8.20 7.57 1.86
C VAL A 74 7.78 8.25 3.15
N VAL A 75 7.43 9.53 3.07
CA VAL A 75 6.90 10.29 4.21
C VAL A 75 5.39 10.12 4.26
N GLY A 76 4.87 9.52 5.32
CA GLY A 76 3.43 9.32 5.48
C GLY A 76 3.08 8.59 6.77
N ARG A 77 1.78 8.47 7.04
CA ARG A 77 1.18 7.71 8.13
C ARG A 77 -0.07 7.01 7.64
N ALA A 78 -0.53 5.98 8.35
CA ALA A 78 -1.81 5.37 8.07
C ALA A 78 -2.96 6.40 8.28
N PRO A 79 -3.98 6.44 7.40
CA PRO A 79 -4.10 5.74 6.13
C PRO A 79 -3.17 6.35 5.06
N ALA A 80 -2.43 5.51 4.34
CA ALA A 80 -1.53 5.94 3.25
C ALA A 80 -1.92 5.30 1.92
N VAL A 81 -1.75 6.03 0.82
CA VAL A 81 -1.85 5.49 -0.54
C VAL A 81 -0.46 5.55 -1.15
N VAL A 82 0.03 4.41 -1.61
CA VAL A 82 1.34 4.30 -2.26
C VAL A 82 1.21 3.61 -3.60
N GLU A 83 1.95 4.11 -4.58
CA GLU A 83 2.20 3.41 -5.83
C GLU A 83 3.46 2.56 -5.66
N VAL A 84 3.38 1.31 -6.11
CA VAL A 84 4.44 0.33 -5.98
C VAL A 84 4.75 -0.21 -7.37
N ASP A 85 6.00 -0.04 -7.78
CA ASP A 85 6.57 -0.56 -9.01
C ASP A 85 7.99 -1.09 -8.76
N SER A 86 8.69 -1.53 -9.81
CA SER A 86 10.06 -2.05 -9.67
C SER A 86 11.09 -1.01 -9.23
N ALA A 87 10.75 0.28 -9.25
CA ALA A 87 11.58 1.36 -8.73
C ALA A 87 11.32 1.65 -7.24
N GLY A 88 10.35 0.99 -6.61
CA GLY A 88 10.04 1.08 -5.19
C GLY A 88 8.69 1.73 -4.90
N TRP A 89 8.57 2.30 -3.70
CA TRP A 89 7.31 2.87 -3.21
C TRP A 89 7.30 4.38 -3.42
N ARG A 90 6.14 4.92 -3.82
CA ARG A 90 5.93 6.37 -3.96
C ARG A 90 4.62 6.77 -3.32
N SER A 91 4.64 7.84 -2.52
CA SER A 91 3.41 8.39 -1.95
C SER A 91 2.51 8.94 -3.05
N ARG A 92 1.21 8.62 -2.95
CA ARG A 92 0.17 9.20 -3.79
C ARG A 92 -0.87 9.89 -2.89
N PRO A 93 -1.43 11.05 -3.29
CA PRO A 93 -2.53 11.64 -2.57
C PRO A 93 -3.75 10.70 -2.54
N ALA A 94 -4.46 10.67 -1.41
CA ALA A 94 -5.73 9.97 -1.33
C ALA A 94 -6.74 10.60 -2.32
N PRO A 95 -7.56 9.78 -3.00
CA PRO A 95 -8.56 10.26 -3.96
C PRO A 95 -9.78 10.91 -3.29
#